data_AF-A0A3B8KAB1-F1
#
_entry.id   AF-A0A3B8KAB1-F1
#
_cell.length_a   1.000
_cell.length_b   1.000
_cell.length_c   1.000
_cell.angle_alpha   90.00
_cell.angle_beta   90.00
_cell.angle_gamma   90.00
#
_symmetry.space_group_name_H-M   'P 1'
#
loop_
_entity.id
_entity.type
_entity.pdbx_description
1 polymer ?
#
loop_
_entity_poly.entity_id
_entity_poly.type
_entity_poly.pdbx_seq_one_letter_code
_entity_poly.pdbx_strand_id
1 'polypeptide(L)'
;MTKLASLKKELQQLADPEKAKFLPQFFKAYPGGYGEGDRFIGVKVPDQRQVAKKYYQQLSLTEVKELLQEPIHEYRQTALFMLTEKYKRAEDEAAAEKIVRLYLENTAYINNWDLVDCSADKILGAYFFTRSKETLYRLARSNNLWEQRMAIMATFYFIKQGFFSDTLQIAEILLQHPHDLIHKAVGWMLREVGKRDYQVA
;
A
#
# COMPACT_ATOMS: atom_id res chain seq x y z
N MET A 1 27.17 -3.32 -11.93
CA MET A 1 25.84 -2.68 -11.76
C MET A 1 25.24 -3.20 -10.47
N THR A 2 24.73 -2.35 -9.57
CA THR A 2 24.10 -2.80 -8.31
C THR A 2 22.81 -3.58 -8.62
N LYS A 3 22.30 -4.33 -7.63
CA LYS A 3 21.03 -5.08 -7.80
C LYS A 3 19.85 -4.13 -7.96
N LEU A 4 19.83 -3.02 -7.23
CA LEU A 4 18.87 -1.94 -7.42
C LEU A 4 18.91 -1.36 -8.85
N ALA A 5 20.11 -1.08 -9.39
CA ALA A 5 20.23 -0.58 -10.76
C ALA A 5 19.78 -1.62 -11.80
N SER A 6 20.02 -2.91 -11.53
CA SER A 6 19.55 -4.00 -12.41
C SER A 6 18.02 -4.11 -12.40
N LEU A 7 17.38 -3.98 -11.24
CA LEU A 7 15.93 -3.95 -11.09
C LEU A 7 15.33 -2.77 -11.86
N LYS A 8 15.87 -1.56 -11.69
CA LYS A 8 15.39 -0.36 -12.39
C LYS A 8 15.53 -0.55 -13.91
N LYS A 9 16.64 -1.11 -14.38
CA LYS A 9 16.84 -1.43 -15.81
C LYS A 9 15.79 -2.40 -16.34
N GLU A 10 15.46 -3.44 -15.58
CA GLU A 10 14.44 -4.42 -15.98
C GLU A 10 13.05 -3.80 -16.05
N LEU A 11 12.67 -2.97 -15.08
CA LEU A 11 11.41 -2.21 -15.15
C LEU A 11 11.37 -1.28 -16.38
N GLN A 12 12.48 -0.63 -16.72
CA GLN A 12 12.56 0.22 -17.92
C GLN A 12 12.44 -0.59 -19.22
N GLN A 13 12.92 -1.82 -19.26
CA GLN A 13 12.73 -2.71 -20.43
C GLN A 13 11.27 -3.15 -20.61
N LEU A 14 10.48 -3.13 -19.53
CA LEU A 14 9.06 -3.45 -19.51
C LEU A 14 8.17 -2.19 -19.64
N ALA A 15 8.78 -1.01 -19.80
CA ALA A 15 8.06 0.25 -19.91
C ALA A 15 7.17 0.26 -21.16
N ASP A 16 6.02 0.89 -21.02
CA ASP A 16 5.03 1.06 -22.08
C ASP A 16 4.75 2.57 -22.23
N PRO A 17 5.38 3.25 -23.19
CA PRO A 17 5.24 4.69 -23.37
C PRO A 17 3.80 5.14 -23.64
N GLU A 18 2.99 4.31 -24.29
CA GLU A 18 1.60 4.65 -24.59
C GLU A 18 0.75 4.63 -23.32
N LYS A 19 0.97 3.64 -22.44
CA LYS A 19 0.37 3.65 -21.10
C LYS A 19 0.89 4.81 -20.25
N ALA A 20 2.20 5.05 -20.26
CA ALA A 20 2.82 6.12 -19.48
C ALA A 20 2.19 7.50 -19.76
N LYS A 21 1.72 7.75 -20.99
CA LYS A 21 1.00 8.98 -21.35
C LYS A 21 -0.40 9.08 -20.72
N PHE A 22 -1.10 7.96 -20.53
CA PHE A 22 -2.47 7.94 -20.01
C PHE A 22 -2.54 7.90 -18.48
N LEU A 23 -1.57 7.25 -17.83
CA LEU A 23 -1.57 7.01 -16.38
C LEU A 23 -1.65 8.29 -15.53
N PRO A 24 -1.02 9.43 -15.87
CA PRO A 24 -1.17 10.66 -15.09
C PRO A 24 -2.62 11.11 -14.95
N GLN A 25 -3.43 11.00 -16.00
CA GLN A 25 -4.85 11.38 -15.95
C GLN A 25 -5.65 10.43 -15.06
N PHE A 26 -5.35 9.13 -15.14
CA PHE A 26 -6.01 8.09 -14.36
C PHE A 26 -5.68 8.22 -12.86
N PHE A 27 -4.41 8.45 -12.53
CA PHE A 27 -3.92 8.58 -11.17
C PHE A 27 -3.96 10.01 -10.61
N LYS A 28 -4.56 10.96 -11.34
CA LYS A 28 -4.70 12.36 -10.92
C LYS A 28 -3.34 13.01 -10.61
N ALA A 29 -2.33 12.71 -11.42
CA ALA A 29 -0.98 13.27 -11.35
C ALA A 29 -0.83 14.54 -12.19
N TYR A 30 -1.70 15.50 -11.93
CA TYR A 30 -1.72 16.83 -12.53
C TYR A 30 -1.85 17.88 -11.41
N PRO A 31 -1.57 19.16 -11.66
CA PRO A 31 -1.65 20.21 -10.63
C PRO A 31 -3.00 20.22 -9.88
N GLY A 32 -2.96 20.14 -8.55
CA GLY A 32 -4.12 20.05 -7.67
C GLY A 32 -4.77 18.66 -7.56
N GLY A 33 -4.25 17.66 -8.29
CA GLY A 33 -4.64 16.26 -8.15
C GLY A 33 -3.87 15.56 -7.03
N TYR A 34 -4.44 14.48 -6.48
CA TYR A 34 -3.84 13.80 -5.33
C TYR A 34 -2.54 13.05 -5.64
N GLY A 35 -2.22 12.83 -6.92
CA GLY A 35 -0.97 12.21 -7.39
C GLY A 35 0.00 13.23 -7.98
N GLU A 36 -0.21 14.53 -7.75
CA GLU A 36 0.64 15.59 -8.32
C GLU A 36 2.13 15.32 -8.06
N GLY A 37 2.94 15.43 -9.12
CA GLY A 37 4.38 15.17 -9.08
C GLY A 37 4.80 13.73 -9.43
N ASP A 38 3.87 12.78 -9.45
CA ASP A 38 4.15 11.39 -9.79
C ASP A 38 4.54 11.25 -11.28
N ARG A 39 5.55 10.41 -11.56
CA ARG A 39 5.98 10.05 -12.91
C ARG A 39 5.64 8.59 -13.21
N PHE A 40 5.36 8.28 -14.48
CA PHE A 40 4.94 6.94 -14.88
C PHE A 40 5.79 6.40 -16.03
N ILE A 41 6.02 5.09 -16.02
CA ILE A 41 6.73 4.37 -17.10
C ILE A 41 5.86 3.29 -17.76
N GLY A 42 4.64 3.06 -17.30
CA GLY A 42 3.65 2.21 -17.98
C GLY A 42 3.76 0.71 -17.71
N VAL A 43 4.60 0.28 -16.75
CA VAL A 43 4.83 -1.15 -16.48
C VAL A 43 3.59 -1.78 -15.85
N LYS A 44 3.13 -2.90 -16.42
CA LYS A 44 1.91 -3.58 -15.94
C LYS A 44 2.16 -4.21 -14.56
N VAL A 45 1.12 -4.20 -13.71
CA VAL A 45 1.19 -4.76 -12.35
C VAL A 45 1.69 -6.22 -12.30
N PRO A 46 1.27 -7.15 -13.19
CA PRO A 46 1.80 -8.51 -13.19
C PRO A 46 3.32 -8.56 -13.42
N ASP A 47 3.85 -7.66 -14.25
CA ASP A 47 5.29 -7.59 -14.55
C ASP A 47 6.06 -6.99 -13.37
N GLN A 48 5.52 -5.93 -12.75
CA GLN A 48 6.08 -5.36 -11.51
C GLN A 48 6.15 -6.41 -10.38
N ARG A 49 5.11 -7.24 -10.21
CA ARG A 49 5.11 -8.32 -9.22
C ARG A 49 6.17 -9.38 -9.51
N GLN A 50 6.36 -9.75 -10.79
CA GLN A 50 7.41 -10.68 -11.19
C GLN A 50 8.80 -10.12 -10.87
N VAL A 51 9.05 -8.85 -11.20
CA VAL A 51 10.31 -8.17 -10.88
C VAL A 51 10.51 -8.09 -9.36
N ALA A 52 9.50 -7.67 -8.59
CA ALA A 52 9.58 -7.64 -7.13
C ALA A 52 9.97 -9.00 -6.55
N LYS A 53 9.30 -10.09 -7.00
CA LYS A 53 9.58 -11.46 -6.54
C LYS A 53 10.97 -11.95 -6.95
N LYS A 54 11.50 -11.53 -8.09
CA LYS A 54 12.85 -11.86 -8.56
C LYS A 54 13.95 -11.22 -7.69
N TYR A 55 13.70 -10.01 -7.19
CA TYR A 55 14.73 -9.19 -6.57
C TYR A 55 14.62 -9.03 -5.05
N TYR A 56 13.46 -9.31 -4.42
CA TYR A 56 13.25 -8.97 -3.00
C TYR A 56 14.28 -9.58 -2.03
N GLN A 57 14.85 -10.76 -2.30
CA GLN A 57 15.89 -11.34 -1.44
C GLN A 57 17.26 -10.68 -1.60
N GLN A 58 17.51 -10.08 -2.78
CA GLN A 58 18.82 -9.57 -3.17
C GLN A 58 19.03 -8.10 -2.77
N LEU A 59 17.95 -7.37 -2.43
CA LEU A 59 18.02 -5.98 -1.99
C LEU A 59 17.79 -5.88 -0.49
N SER A 60 18.57 -5.02 0.16
CA SER A 60 18.38 -4.63 1.56
C SER A 60 17.11 -3.80 1.77
N LEU A 61 16.69 -3.62 3.03
CA LEU A 61 15.59 -2.70 3.33
C LEU A 61 15.94 -1.25 2.97
N THR A 62 17.20 -0.85 3.09
CA THR A 62 17.69 0.47 2.67
C THR A 62 17.48 0.69 1.17
N GLU A 63 17.88 -0.28 0.33
CA GLU A 63 17.69 -0.15 -1.12
C GLU A 63 16.20 -0.21 -1.52
N VAL A 64 15.36 -0.95 -0.80
CA VAL A 64 13.90 -0.95 -1.03
C VAL A 64 13.30 0.40 -0.62
N LYS A 65 13.78 1.02 0.47
CA LYS A 65 13.42 2.39 0.85
C LYS A 65 13.83 3.38 -0.23
N GLU A 66 15.05 3.29 -0.74
CA GLU A 66 15.51 4.14 -1.85
C GLU A 66 14.58 4.01 -3.07
N LEU A 67 14.18 2.79 -3.43
CA LEU A 67 13.24 2.57 -4.53
C LEU A 67 11.83 3.14 -4.23
N LEU A 68 11.36 3.05 -2.99
CA LEU A 68 10.09 3.62 -2.54
C LEU A 68 10.08 5.15 -2.56
N GLN A 69 11.24 5.80 -2.47
CA GLN A 69 11.35 7.26 -2.44
C GLN A 69 11.56 7.88 -3.84
N GLU A 70 11.56 7.05 -4.88
CA GLU A 70 11.70 7.52 -6.27
C GLU A 70 10.43 8.21 -6.77
N PRO A 71 10.56 9.19 -7.70
CA PRO A 71 9.41 9.88 -8.28
C PRO A 71 8.59 9.01 -9.24
N ILE A 72 9.09 7.84 -9.65
CA ILE A 72 8.41 6.94 -10.59
C ILE A 72 7.45 6.04 -9.83
N HIS A 73 6.16 6.10 -10.16
CA HIS A 73 5.09 5.34 -9.53
C HIS A 73 5.33 3.83 -9.53
N GLU A 74 5.71 3.25 -10.68
CA GLU A 74 5.96 1.82 -10.79
C GLU A 74 7.19 1.36 -9.99
N TYR A 75 8.13 2.25 -9.68
CA TYR A 75 9.24 1.93 -8.76
C TYR A 75 8.72 1.80 -7.34
N ARG A 76 7.91 2.77 -6.89
CA ARG A 76 7.30 2.77 -5.56
C ARG A 76 6.38 1.58 -5.36
N GLN A 77 5.51 1.30 -6.32
CA GLN A 77 4.64 0.14 -6.30
C GLN A 77 5.44 -1.18 -6.28
N THR A 78 6.51 -1.29 -7.07
CA THR A 78 7.41 -2.45 -7.02
C THR A 78 8.09 -2.58 -5.65
N ALA A 79 8.53 -1.48 -5.03
CA ALA A 79 9.10 -1.47 -3.69
C ALA A 79 8.10 -1.99 -2.65
N LEU A 80 6.83 -1.57 -2.73
CA LEU A 80 5.77 -2.07 -1.84
C LEU A 80 5.51 -3.57 -2.05
N PHE A 81 5.51 -4.07 -3.29
CA PHE A 81 5.47 -5.51 -3.54
C PHE A 81 6.66 -6.23 -2.90
N MET A 82 7.87 -5.69 -3.00
CA MET A 82 9.04 -6.26 -2.34
C MET A 82 8.91 -6.28 -0.81
N LEU A 83 8.40 -5.20 -0.21
CA LEU A 83 8.12 -5.15 1.24
C LEU A 83 7.09 -6.21 1.63
N THR A 84 6.04 -6.44 0.83
CA THR A 84 5.07 -7.51 1.12
C THR A 84 5.70 -8.91 1.02
N GLU A 85 6.57 -9.16 0.04
CA GLU A 85 7.27 -10.44 -0.10
C GLU A 85 8.27 -10.68 1.04
N LYS A 86 8.96 -9.62 1.49
CA LYS A 86 9.84 -9.64 2.65
C LYS A 86 9.06 -9.88 3.94
N TYR A 87 7.95 -9.18 4.15
CA TYR A 87 7.12 -9.31 5.37
C TYR A 87 6.58 -10.73 5.50
N LYS A 88 6.04 -11.28 4.40
CA LYS A 88 5.55 -12.66 4.35
C LYS A 88 6.60 -13.70 4.74
N ARG A 89 7.89 -13.39 4.58
CA ARG A 89 9.02 -14.29 4.86
C ARG A 89 9.95 -13.74 5.93
N ALA A 90 9.46 -12.83 6.78
CA ALA A 90 10.23 -12.38 7.92
C ALA A 90 10.53 -13.59 8.81
N GLU A 91 11.80 -13.76 9.17
CA GLU A 91 12.27 -14.92 9.95
C GLU A 91 11.87 -14.81 11.42
N ASP A 92 11.72 -13.59 11.92
CA ASP A 92 11.35 -13.28 13.29
C ASP A 92 10.54 -11.97 13.41
N GLU A 93 10.09 -11.68 14.63
CA GLU A 93 9.34 -10.45 14.92
C GLU A 93 10.14 -9.18 14.68
N ALA A 94 11.46 -9.20 14.92
CA ALA A 94 12.32 -8.03 14.75
C ALA A 94 12.45 -7.64 13.27
N ALA A 95 12.53 -8.63 12.37
CA ALA A 95 12.53 -8.44 10.93
C ALA A 95 11.17 -7.89 10.45
N ALA A 96 10.05 -8.43 10.97
CA ALA A 96 8.72 -7.93 10.68
C ALA A 96 8.54 -6.47 11.15
N GLU A 97 8.99 -6.15 12.37
CA GLU A 97 8.93 -4.79 12.93
C GLU A 97 9.74 -3.80 12.08
N LYS A 98 10.95 -4.15 11.64
CA LYS A 98 11.76 -3.29 10.76
C LYS A 98 11.02 -2.94 9.46
N ILE A 99 10.29 -3.89 8.89
CA ILE A 99 9.51 -3.67 7.66
C ILE A 99 8.32 -2.74 7.93
N VAL A 100 7.60 -2.97 9.03
CA VAL A 100 6.45 -2.13 9.42
C VAL A 100 6.89 -0.71 9.78
N ARG A 101 8.01 -0.57 10.48
CA ARG A 101 8.63 0.72 10.80
C ARG A 101 9.00 1.47 9.52
N LEU A 102 9.71 0.84 8.59
CA LEU A 102 10.04 1.42 7.29
C LEU A 102 8.77 1.86 6.56
N TYR A 103 7.71 1.05 6.54
CA TYR A 103 6.44 1.39 5.92
C TYR A 103 5.83 2.67 6.53
N LEU A 104 5.71 2.71 7.87
CA LEU A 104 5.09 3.82 8.60
C LEU A 104 5.92 5.11 8.55
N GLU A 105 7.25 5.01 8.48
CA GLU A 105 8.15 6.17 8.34
C GLU A 105 8.15 6.75 6.92
N ASN A 106 7.54 6.06 5.94
CA ASN A 106 7.55 6.46 4.53
C ASN A 106 6.14 6.60 3.94
N THR A 107 5.11 6.81 4.76
CA THR A 107 3.71 6.97 4.30
C THR A 107 3.54 8.09 3.28
N ALA A 108 4.38 9.14 3.36
CA ALA A 108 4.41 10.25 2.40
C ALA A 108 4.68 9.80 0.94
N TYR A 109 5.33 8.66 0.73
CA TYR A 109 5.62 8.11 -0.59
C TYR A 109 4.57 7.08 -1.06
N ILE A 110 3.59 6.76 -0.22
CA ILE A 110 2.47 5.85 -0.50
C ILE A 110 1.22 6.71 -0.71
N ASN A 111 1.33 7.61 -1.69
CA ASN A 111 0.40 8.73 -1.92
C ASN A 111 -0.66 8.43 -2.99
N ASN A 112 -1.05 7.17 -3.13
CA ASN A 112 -2.08 6.78 -4.10
C ASN A 112 -2.85 5.55 -3.60
N TRP A 113 -4.09 5.39 -4.07
CA TRP A 113 -4.96 4.33 -3.58
C TRP A 113 -4.40 2.95 -3.94
N ASP A 114 -3.78 2.79 -5.11
CA ASP A 114 -3.23 1.52 -5.56
C ASP A 114 -1.95 1.14 -4.79
N LEU A 115 -1.17 2.14 -4.37
CA LEU A 115 -0.03 1.95 -3.48
C LEU A 115 -0.51 1.44 -2.11
N VAL A 116 -1.50 2.11 -1.50
CA VAL A 116 -2.07 1.68 -0.22
C VAL A 116 -2.69 0.29 -0.30
N ASP A 117 -3.58 0.07 -1.27
CA ASP A 117 -4.39 -1.16 -1.38
C ASP A 117 -3.54 -2.40 -1.66
N CYS A 118 -2.38 -2.22 -2.29
CA CYS A 118 -1.52 -3.33 -2.62
C CYS A 118 -0.71 -3.85 -1.41
N SER A 119 -0.54 -3.04 -0.35
CA SER A 119 0.36 -3.33 0.76
C SER A 119 -0.26 -3.31 2.16
N ALA A 120 -1.26 -2.45 2.42
CA ALA A 120 -1.72 -2.16 3.79
C ALA A 120 -2.23 -3.41 4.53
N ASP A 121 -3.07 -4.24 3.90
CA ASP A 121 -3.60 -5.48 4.51
C ASP A 121 -2.50 -6.52 4.76
N LYS A 122 -1.53 -6.61 3.85
CA LYS A 122 -0.45 -7.61 3.87
C LYS A 122 0.64 -7.29 4.87
N ILE A 123 0.85 -6.01 5.19
CA ILE A 123 1.89 -5.54 6.11
C ILE A 123 1.26 -5.09 7.42
N LEU A 124 0.52 -3.96 7.41
CA LEU A 124 -0.04 -3.38 8.63
C LEU A 124 -1.14 -4.27 9.23
N GLY A 125 -2.05 -4.76 8.38
CA GLY A 125 -3.12 -5.67 8.81
C GLY A 125 -2.54 -6.92 9.46
N ALA A 126 -1.67 -7.63 8.74
CA ALA A 126 -1.04 -8.82 9.28
C ALA A 126 -0.26 -8.56 10.59
N TYR A 127 0.42 -7.41 10.73
CA TYR A 127 1.21 -7.09 11.91
C TYR A 127 0.37 -6.72 13.14
N PHE A 128 -0.64 -5.87 12.95
CA PHE A 128 -1.45 -5.34 14.05
C PHE A 128 -2.59 -6.27 14.48
N PHE A 129 -2.86 -7.34 13.74
CA PHE A 129 -3.93 -8.29 14.07
C PHE A 129 -3.82 -8.84 15.50
N THR A 130 -2.63 -9.24 15.94
CA THR A 130 -2.37 -9.75 17.30
C THR A 130 -1.76 -8.73 18.25
N ARG A 131 -1.64 -7.46 17.83
CA ARG A 131 -0.99 -6.37 18.60
C ARG A 131 -1.99 -5.26 18.92
N SER A 132 -1.53 -4.21 19.61
CA SER A 132 -2.31 -2.99 19.79
C SER A 132 -2.64 -2.36 18.44
N LYS A 133 -3.91 -2.01 18.23
CA LYS A 133 -4.41 -1.36 17.01
C LYS A 133 -4.31 0.17 17.10
N GLU A 134 -3.80 0.72 18.20
CA GLU A 134 -3.73 2.17 18.44
C GLU A 134 -3.11 2.93 17.26
N THR A 135 -2.09 2.35 16.62
CA THR A 135 -1.49 2.95 15.41
C THR A 135 -2.49 3.05 14.27
N LEU A 136 -3.31 2.03 13.99
CA LEU A 136 -4.35 2.10 12.96
C LEU A 136 -5.41 3.16 13.29
N TYR A 137 -5.82 3.24 14.55
CA TYR A 137 -6.75 4.28 15.01
C TYR A 137 -6.17 5.70 14.92
N ARG A 138 -4.87 5.86 15.18
CA ARG A 138 -4.16 7.14 15.00
C ARG A 138 -4.12 7.53 13.52
N LEU A 139 -3.84 6.58 12.63
CA LEU A 139 -3.87 6.81 11.18
C LEU A 139 -5.29 7.18 10.70
N ALA A 140 -6.32 6.51 11.21
CA ALA A 140 -7.72 6.82 10.88
C ALA A 140 -8.14 8.24 11.29
N ARG A 141 -7.52 8.79 12.34
CA ARG A 141 -7.79 10.16 12.85
C ARG A 141 -6.77 11.20 12.38
N SER A 142 -5.82 10.83 11.52
CA SER A 142 -4.84 11.78 11.02
C SER A 142 -5.48 12.72 9.98
N ASN A 143 -4.77 13.78 9.62
CA ASN A 143 -5.19 14.70 8.55
C ASN A 143 -4.68 14.27 7.16
N ASN A 144 -4.12 13.07 7.04
CA ASN A 144 -3.56 12.56 5.80
C ASN A 144 -4.50 11.52 5.17
N LEU A 145 -4.96 11.83 3.95
CA LEU A 145 -5.88 10.99 3.18
C LEU A 145 -5.38 9.53 3.05
N TRP A 146 -4.09 9.34 2.80
CA TRP A 146 -3.55 8.02 2.53
C TRP A 146 -3.33 7.21 3.80
N GLU A 147 -2.97 7.85 4.90
CA GLU A 147 -2.91 7.21 6.21
C GLU A 147 -4.29 6.74 6.67
N GLN A 148 -5.32 7.57 6.51
CA GLN A 148 -6.70 7.19 6.80
C GLN A 148 -7.14 6.00 5.94
N ARG A 149 -6.79 6.01 4.64
CA ARG A 149 -7.03 4.85 3.76
C ARG A 149 -6.27 3.61 4.23
N MET A 150 -5.01 3.75 4.64
CA MET A 150 -4.22 2.63 5.18
C MET A 150 -4.90 2.01 6.41
N ALA A 151 -5.46 2.84 7.30
CA ALA A 151 -6.12 2.36 8.51
C ALA A 151 -7.28 1.41 8.19
N ILE A 152 -8.20 1.83 7.30
CA ILE A 152 -9.34 0.99 6.90
C ILE A 152 -8.93 -0.18 6.01
N MET A 153 -7.97 0.00 5.10
CA MET A 153 -7.51 -1.09 4.23
C MET A 153 -6.73 -2.17 4.98
N ALA A 154 -6.03 -1.81 6.06
CA ALA A 154 -5.35 -2.78 6.93
C ALA A 154 -6.33 -3.78 7.55
N THR A 155 -7.56 -3.35 7.89
CA THR A 155 -8.56 -4.23 8.51
C THR A 155 -9.07 -5.31 7.57
N PHE A 156 -8.77 -5.24 6.26
CA PHE A 156 -9.10 -6.34 5.34
C PHE A 156 -8.46 -7.66 5.77
N TYR A 157 -7.28 -7.60 6.39
CA TYR A 157 -6.68 -8.79 7.00
C TYR A 157 -7.58 -9.35 8.11
N PHE A 158 -8.10 -8.50 8.99
CA PHE A 158 -8.94 -8.88 10.13
C PHE A 158 -10.25 -9.53 9.65
N ILE A 159 -10.87 -8.92 8.64
CA ILE A 159 -12.09 -9.42 8.00
C ILE A 159 -11.86 -10.83 7.45
N LYS A 160 -10.71 -11.09 6.81
CA LYS A 160 -10.35 -12.43 6.32
C LYS A 160 -10.20 -13.46 7.44
N GLN A 161 -9.89 -13.03 8.65
CA GLN A 161 -9.82 -13.89 9.86
C GLN A 161 -11.16 -13.99 10.61
N GLY A 162 -12.22 -13.35 10.14
CA GLY A 162 -13.52 -13.34 10.82
C GLY A 162 -13.66 -12.31 11.94
N PHE A 163 -12.77 -11.32 12.02
CA PHE A 163 -12.81 -10.25 13.03
C PHE A 163 -13.25 -8.94 12.39
N PHE A 164 -14.39 -8.41 12.81
CA PHE A 164 -15.05 -7.27 12.14
C PHE A 164 -15.08 -6.00 12.98
N SER A 165 -14.95 -6.09 14.31
CA SER A 165 -15.13 -4.97 15.24
C SER A 165 -14.25 -3.75 14.92
N ASP A 166 -12.96 -3.95 14.67
CA ASP A 166 -12.04 -2.86 14.30
C ASP A 166 -12.38 -2.24 12.95
N THR A 167 -12.91 -3.03 12.00
CA THR A 167 -13.37 -2.51 10.70
C THR A 167 -14.54 -1.56 10.90
N LEU A 168 -15.54 -1.97 11.70
CA LEU A 168 -16.73 -1.16 11.96
C LEU A 168 -16.38 0.13 12.72
N GLN A 169 -15.51 0.05 13.73
CA GLN A 169 -15.07 1.22 14.49
C GLN A 169 -14.28 2.22 13.63
N ILE A 170 -13.36 1.74 12.78
CA ILE A 170 -12.63 2.63 11.86
C ILE A 170 -13.56 3.18 10.78
N ALA A 171 -14.52 2.39 10.29
CA ALA A 171 -15.54 2.87 9.36
C ALA A 171 -16.39 3.98 9.96
N GLU A 172 -16.75 3.89 11.24
CA GLU A 172 -17.49 4.94 11.96
C GLU A 172 -16.68 6.24 12.06
N ILE A 173 -15.39 6.16 12.40
CA ILE A 173 -14.48 7.32 12.43
C ILE A 173 -14.43 8.03 11.07
N LEU A 174 -14.42 7.25 9.99
CA LEU A 174 -14.28 7.74 8.62
C LEU A 174 -15.63 7.98 7.91
N LEU A 175 -16.75 7.78 8.60
CA LEU A 175 -18.08 7.77 7.98
C LEU A 175 -18.45 9.11 7.34
N GLN A 176 -18.01 10.22 7.95
CA GLN A 176 -18.29 11.59 7.49
C GLN A 176 -17.11 12.21 6.74
N HIS A 177 -16.15 11.40 6.29
CA HIS A 177 -14.96 11.90 5.61
C HIS A 177 -15.32 12.56 4.27
N PRO A 178 -14.85 13.78 3.93
CA PRO A 178 -15.33 14.50 2.74
C PRO A 178 -14.86 13.88 1.40
N HIS A 179 -13.81 13.07 1.43
CA HIS A 179 -13.18 12.55 0.21
C HIS A 179 -13.76 11.19 -0.22
N ASP A 180 -14.18 11.12 -1.48
CA ASP A 180 -14.76 9.93 -2.12
C ASP A 180 -13.87 8.67 -2.04
N LEU A 181 -12.54 8.83 -2.10
CA LEU A 181 -11.59 7.73 -2.00
C LEU A 181 -11.68 7.01 -0.65
N ILE A 182 -11.94 7.73 0.44
CA ILE A 182 -12.15 7.11 1.76
C ILE A 182 -13.49 6.37 1.78
N HIS A 183 -14.57 6.98 1.30
CA HIS A 183 -15.87 6.31 1.22
C HIS A 183 -15.82 5.04 0.37
N LYS A 184 -15.05 5.04 -0.73
CA LYS A 184 -14.83 3.83 -1.54
C LYS A 184 -14.13 2.73 -0.75
N ALA A 185 -13.13 3.07 0.06
CA ALA A 185 -12.45 2.09 0.92
C ALA A 185 -13.35 1.57 2.04
N VAL A 186 -14.03 2.46 2.75
CA VAL A 186 -15.00 2.12 3.81
C VAL A 186 -16.10 1.24 3.27
N GLY A 187 -16.78 1.65 2.19
CA GLY A 187 -17.83 0.87 1.55
C GLY A 187 -17.35 -0.48 1.01
N TRP A 188 -16.09 -0.57 0.55
CA TRP A 188 -15.50 -1.85 0.19
C TRP A 188 -15.34 -2.74 1.43
N MET A 189 -14.74 -2.25 2.52
CA MET A 189 -14.54 -3.06 3.72
C MET A 189 -15.86 -3.50 4.36
N LEU A 190 -16.87 -2.62 4.44
CA LEU A 190 -18.21 -2.98 4.90
C LEU A 190 -18.85 -4.07 4.04
N ARG A 191 -18.71 -3.98 2.71
CA ARG A 191 -19.15 -5.05 1.80
C ARG A 191 -18.40 -6.37 2.04
N GLU A 192 -17.11 -6.31 2.37
CA GLU A 192 -16.34 -7.52 2.70
C GLU A 192 -16.74 -8.13 4.05
N VAL A 193 -17.17 -7.33 5.02
CA VAL A 193 -17.83 -7.82 6.25
C VAL A 193 -19.15 -8.50 5.90
N GLY A 194 -20.05 -7.82 5.18
CA GLY A 194 -21.39 -8.35 4.87
C GLY A 194 -21.39 -9.63 4.02
N LYS A 195 -20.35 -9.86 3.21
CA LYS A 195 -20.14 -11.14 2.50
C LYS A 195 -19.86 -12.32 3.44
N ARG A 196 -19.32 -12.05 4.64
CA ARG A 196 -18.91 -13.05 5.63
C ARG A 196 -19.92 -13.20 6.75
N ASP A 197 -20.44 -12.06 7.21
CA ASP A 197 -21.49 -11.99 8.22
C ASP A 197 -22.40 -10.80 7.92
N TYR A 198 -23.59 -11.11 7.40
CA TYR A 198 -24.57 -10.09 7.02
C TYR A 198 -25.28 -9.47 8.23
N GLN A 199 -25.32 -10.14 9.39
CA GLN A 199 -26.02 -9.60 10.56
C GLN A 199 -25.22 -8.50 11.27
N VAL A 200 -23.90 -8.49 11.05
CA VAL A 200 -22.95 -7.56 11.66
C VAL A 200 -22.63 -6.36 10.77
N ALA A 201 -22.92 -6.45 9.46
CA ALA A 201 -22.63 -5.42 8.46
C ALA A 201 -23.72 -4.34 8.36
#